data_AF-A0A1J4JTI7-F1
#
_entry.id   AF-A0A1J4JTI7-F1
#
_cell.length_a   1.000
_cell.length_b   1.000
_cell.length_c   1.000
_cell.angle_alpha   90.00
_cell.angle_beta   90.00
_cell.angle_gamma   90.00
#
_symmetry.space_group_name_H-M   'P 1'
#
loop_
_entity.id
_entity.type
_entity.pdbx_description
1 polymer ?
#
loop_
_entity_poly.entity_id
_entity_poly.type
_entity_poly.pdbx_seq_one_letter_code
_entity_poly.pdbx_strand_id
1 'polypeptide(L)'
;MIFFPFFILFSISTDPISQSGYYTIETKANSPIDVSLSHGKYDCVFIWSHTKDNDAEITVKAGEKSKSFELKGETTAIVKGDETSIKVNSDTTIHVWVIENNVCDMNSLLYTTPNYAKDTFKIKPDIKNLCIFFGSHNNQSKISLSSTSSEKSSSSKITVHSIDKQSQTFDSLKSKTFNSHFFTQIANPASEYDLEFEISGNEPGDAFCSVVPIHMVLVDKEYEEEVIESNSIQCNKEAKENNSFLPFMLAIVAIVAIIIIAGVLHLTGYFKKIRSYFRGEIINDGPAKVEIDPKELLRMDEIDGLDIEDEEEPKPEVEEKEN
;
A
#
# COMPACT_ATOMS: atom_id res chain seq x y z
N MET A 1 -34.79 -60.67 1.28
CA MET A 1 -34.07 -59.71 0.43
C MET A 1 -33.69 -58.54 1.33
N ILE A 2 -32.47 -58.54 1.87
CA ILE A 2 -32.01 -57.53 2.82
C ILE A 2 -31.20 -56.52 2.01
N PHE A 3 -31.72 -55.31 1.89
CA PHE A 3 -31.03 -54.17 1.28
C PHE A 3 -30.02 -53.62 2.29
N PHE A 4 -28.73 -53.80 2.03
CA PHE A 4 -27.67 -53.05 2.70
C PHE A 4 -27.46 -51.74 1.91
N PRO A 5 -27.79 -50.56 2.46
CA PRO A 5 -27.38 -49.32 1.84
C PRO A 5 -25.87 -49.17 2.04
N PHE A 6 -25.14 -49.27 0.92
CA PHE A 6 -23.72 -48.95 0.84
C PHE A 6 -23.57 -47.44 1.09
N PHE A 7 -23.27 -47.06 2.33
CA PHE A 7 -22.77 -45.71 2.63
C PHE A 7 -21.36 -45.62 2.04
N ILE A 8 -21.26 -45.09 0.82
CA ILE A 8 -19.99 -44.68 0.24
C ILE A 8 -19.56 -43.43 1.02
N LEU A 9 -18.74 -43.64 2.06
CA LEU A 9 -17.94 -42.58 2.68
C LEU A 9 -16.93 -42.11 1.63
N PHE A 10 -17.27 -41.04 0.92
CA PHE A 10 -16.28 -40.26 0.18
C PHE A 10 -15.35 -39.62 1.22
N SER A 11 -14.28 -40.32 1.60
CA SER A 11 -13.12 -39.66 2.19
C SER A 11 -12.52 -38.80 1.09
N ILE A 12 -12.75 -37.49 1.16
CA ILE A 12 -12.06 -36.51 0.34
C ILE A 12 -10.61 -36.53 0.86
N SER A 13 -9.78 -37.41 0.29
CA SER A 13 -8.34 -37.35 0.50
C SER A 13 -7.84 -36.20 -0.36
N THR A 14 -7.66 -35.03 0.24
CA THR A 14 -6.86 -33.97 -0.39
C THR A 14 -5.42 -34.44 -0.38
N ASP A 15 -4.79 -34.51 -1.55
CA ASP A 15 -3.38 -34.85 -1.65
C ASP A 15 -2.56 -33.86 -0.78
N PRO A 16 -1.55 -34.34 -0.04
CA PRO A 16 -0.78 -33.49 0.85
C PRO A 16 -0.03 -32.40 0.07
N ILE A 17 -0.02 -31.19 0.62
CA ILE A 17 0.77 -30.09 0.04
C ILE A 17 2.24 -30.47 0.16
N SER A 18 2.98 -30.44 -0.95
CA SER A 18 4.38 -30.88 -1.01
C SER A 18 5.32 -29.93 -1.76
N GLN A 19 4.79 -28.83 -2.28
CA GLN A 19 5.55 -27.84 -3.05
C GLN A 19 5.60 -26.51 -2.29
N SER A 20 6.69 -25.76 -2.49
CA SER A 20 6.81 -24.39 -2.00
C SER A 20 5.81 -23.48 -2.69
N GLY A 21 5.13 -22.62 -1.94
CA GLY A 21 4.14 -21.70 -2.49
C GLY A 21 3.12 -21.27 -1.45
N TYR A 22 2.03 -20.71 -1.96
CA TYR A 22 0.89 -20.26 -1.18
C TYR A 22 -0.36 -21.04 -1.56
N TYR A 23 -1.12 -21.44 -0.56
CA TYR A 23 -2.36 -22.20 -0.73
C TYR A 23 -3.47 -21.58 0.13
N THR A 24 -4.67 -21.52 -0.43
CA THR A 24 -5.88 -21.16 0.30
C THR A 24 -6.78 -22.38 0.33
N ILE A 25 -7.08 -22.89 1.53
CA ILE A 25 -7.83 -24.13 1.72
C ILE A 25 -9.05 -23.85 2.58
N GLU A 26 -10.24 -24.05 2.01
CA GLU A 26 -11.47 -24.13 2.80
C GLU A 26 -11.49 -25.47 3.53
N THR A 27 -11.55 -25.44 4.85
CA THR A 27 -11.58 -26.63 5.68
C THR A 27 -12.83 -26.67 6.55
N LYS A 28 -13.31 -27.89 6.78
CA LYS A 28 -14.36 -28.14 7.76
C LYS A 28 -13.74 -28.35 9.14
N ALA A 29 -14.50 -28.04 10.18
CA ALA A 29 -14.11 -28.28 11.56
C ALA A 29 -13.51 -29.68 11.73
N ASN A 30 -12.34 -29.73 12.36
CA ASN A 30 -11.55 -30.93 12.66
C ASN A 30 -11.05 -31.74 11.46
N SER A 31 -11.18 -31.22 10.23
CA SER A 31 -10.62 -31.86 9.05
C SER A 31 -9.13 -31.52 8.94
N PRO A 32 -8.23 -32.52 8.91
CA PRO A 32 -6.79 -32.27 8.88
C PRO A 32 -6.37 -31.72 7.51
N ILE A 33 -5.44 -30.78 7.54
CA ILE A 33 -4.68 -30.34 6.37
C ILE A 33 -3.24 -30.79 6.57
N ASP A 34 -2.81 -31.75 5.75
CA ASP A 34 -1.47 -32.32 5.77
C ASP A 34 -0.52 -31.59 4.80
N VAL A 35 0.67 -31.26 5.30
CA VAL A 35 1.74 -30.60 4.54
C VAL A 35 3.04 -31.39 4.73
N SER A 36 3.64 -31.81 3.63
CA SER A 36 4.98 -32.39 3.59
C SER A 36 6.02 -31.30 3.44
N LEU A 37 6.96 -31.25 4.38
CA LEU A 37 8.03 -30.24 4.45
C LEU A 37 9.35 -30.74 3.84
N SER A 38 9.28 -31.86 3.10
CA SER A 38 10.42 -32.44 2.38
C SER A 38 11.65 -32.64 3.27
N HIS A 39 11.46 -33.23 4.45
CA HIS A 39 12.51 -33.50 5.44
C HIS A 39 13.25 -32.24 5.92
N GLY A 40 12.50 -31.21 6.35
CA GLY A 40 13.07 -29.95 6.85
C GLY A 40 13.64 -29.03 5.79
N LYS A 41 13.39 -29.29 4.50
CA LYS A 41 13.76 -28.37 3.41
C LYS A 41 12.90 -27.11 3.42
N TYR A 42 11.65 -27.23 3.87
CA TYR A 42 10.70 -26.14 3.92
C TYR A 42 10.18 -25.91 5.34
N ASP A 43 9.83 -24.66 5.63
CA ASP A 43 9.04 -24.28 6.80
C ASP A 43 7.59 -24.05 6.34
N CYS A 44 6.61 -24.28 7.21
CA CYS A 44 5.20 -24.05 6.92
C CYS A 44 4.62 -22.95 7.81
N VAL A 45 3.88 -22.01 7.24
CA VAL A 45 3.16 -20.99 7.99
C VAL A 45 1.66 -21.18 7.78
N PHE A 46 0.94 -21.43 8.85
CA PHE A 46 -0.51 -21.45 8.88
C PHE A 46 -1.03 -20.11 9.37
N ILE A 47 -2.02 -19.58 8.66
CA ILE A 47 -2.80 -18.41 9.07
C ILE A 47 -4.27 -18.78 8.93
N TRP A 48 -5.02 -18.71 10.01
CA TRP A 48 -6.45 -18.99 10.06
C TRP A 48 -7.15 -17.98 10.94
N SER A 49 -8.43 -17.73 10.69
CA SER A 49 -9.22 -16.87 11.56
C SER A 49 -10.70 -17.19 11.40
N HIS A 50 -11.43 -17.15 12.51
CA HIS A 50 -12.86 -17.35 12.59
C HIS A 50 -13.43 -16.48 13.71
N THR A 51 -14.70 -16.10 13.60
CA THR A 51 -15.33 -15.11 14.49
C THR A 51 -15.72 -15.65 15.86
N LYS A 52 -15.68 -16.98 16.05
CA LYS A 52 -16.20 -17.64 17.27
C LYS A 52 -15.17 -18.44 18.04
N ASP A 53 -14.30 -19.15 17.33
CA ASP A 53 -13.36 -20.10 17.90
C ASP A 53 -12.20 -20.26 16.92
N ASN A 54 -11.00 -19.97 17.42
CA ASN A 54 -9.74 -20.03 16.69
C ASN A 54 -8.84 -21.14 17.20
N ASP A 55 -9.34 -22.01 18.07
CA ASP A 55 -8.54 -23.11 18.60
C ASP A 55 -8.13 -24.08 17.47
N ALA A 56 -6.88 -24.51 17.52
CA ALA A 56 -6.28 -25.42 16.55
C ALA A 56 -5.40 -26.48 17.22
N GLU A 57 -5.35 -27.66 16.61
CA GLU A 57 -4.35 -28.70 16.92
C GLU A 57 -3.36 -28.78 15.78
N ILE A 58 -2.07 -28.62 16.08
CA ILE A 58 -0.97 -28.81 15.12
C ILE A 58 -0.18 -30.04 15.51
N THR A 59 -0.05 -31.00 14.59
CA THR A 59 0.82 -32.16 14.75
C THR A 59 2.05 -32.00 13.88
N VAL A 60 3.24 -32.13 14.47
CA VAL A 60 4.53 -32.03 13.76
C VAL A 60 5.26 -33.35 13.86
N LYS A 61 5.84 -33.80 12.74
CA LYS A 61 6.72 -34.97 12.68
C LYS A 61 8.13 -34.59 12.25
N ALA A 62 9.12 -35.27 12.82
CA ALA A 62 10.53 -35.19 12.41
C ALA A 62 11.21 -36.54 12.67
N GLY A 63 11.62 -37.22 11.61
CA GLY A 63 12.03 -38.61 11.64
C GLY A 63 10.95 -39.51 12.26
N GLU A 64 11.32 -40.26 13.29
CA GLU A 64 10.38 -41.14 14.02
C GLU A 64 9.60 -40.42 15.12
N LYS A 65 9.91 -39.16 15.40
CA LYS A 65 9.24 -38.38 16.45
C LYS A 65 8.00 -37.68 15.89
N SER A 66 6.93 -37.66 16.69
CA SER A 66 5.69 -36.94 16.41
C SER A 66 5.17 -36.29 17.68
N LYS A 67 4.67 -35.06 17.58
CA LYS A 67 4.06 -34.34 18.73
C LYS A 67 2.90 -33.46 18.27
N SER A 68 1.82 -33.44 19.05
CA SER A 68 0.68 -32.53 18.88
C SER A 68 0.76 -31.36 19.86
N PHE A 69 0.29 -30.20 19.41
CA PHE A 69 0.23 -28.94 20.14
C PHE A 69 -1.18 -28.36 20.03
N GLU A 70 -1.74 -27.93 21.16
CA GLU A 70 -3.04 -27.25 21.20
C GLU A 70 -2.79 -25.74 21.27
N LEU A 71 -3.20 -25.02 20.24
CA LEU A 71 -3.15 -23.56 20.17
C LEU A 71 -4.54 -23.01 20.48
N LYS A 72 -4.67 -22.19 21.53
CA LYS A 72 -5.97 -21.70 22.02
C LYS A 72 -6.15 -20.22 21.72
N GLY A 73 -7.17 -19.87 20.96
CA GLY A 73 -7.45 -18.49 20.53
C GLY A 73 -6.47 -17.92 19.50
N GLU A 74 -5.48 -18.71 19.08
CA GLU A 74 -4.44 -18.30 18.16
C GLU A 74 -4.89 -18.29 16.71
N THR A 75 -4.23 -17.50 15.88
CA THR A 75 -4.60 -17.35 14.46
C THR A 75 -3.46 -17.67 13.50
N THR A 76 -2.26 -17.94 14.04
CA THR A 76 -1.08 -18.20 13.23
C THR A 76 -0.10 -19.16 13.88
N ALA A 77 0.64 -19.90 13.06
CA ALA A 77 1.75 -20.72 13.51
C ALA A 77 2.78 -20.93 12.40
N ILE A 78 4.07 -20.90 12.74
CA ILE A 78 5.18 -21.38 11.92
C ILE A 78 5.59 -22.76 12.43
N VAL A 79 5.64 -23.73 11.53
CA VAL A 79 5.97 -25.12 11.83
C VAL A 79 7.25 -25.52 11.12
N LYS A 80 8.16 -26.15 11.88
CA LYS A 80 9.42 -26.71 11.38
C LYS A 80 9.48 -28.21 11.67
N GLY A 81 9.73 -29.01 10.64
CA GLY A 81 9.78 -30.46 10.72
C GLY A 81 9.87 -31.12 9.34
N ASP A 82 9.53 -32.41 9.28
CA ASP A 82 9.47 -33.18 8.03
C ASP A 82 8.05 -33.20 7.45
N GLU A 83 7.05 -33.24 8.32
CA GLU A 83 5.62 -33.19 7.99
C GLU A 83 4.87 -32.42 9.08
N THR A 84 3.76 -31.79 8.71
CA THR A 84 2.84 -31.15 9.66
C THR A 84 1.40 -31.36 9.25
N SER A 85 0.51 -31.42 10.23
CA SER A 85 -0.94 -31.40 10.06
C SER A 85 -1.52 -30.29 10.93
N ILE A 86 -2.51 -29.56 10.42
CA ILE A 86 -3.34 -28.65 11.24
C ILE A 86 -4.80 -29.09 11.21
N LYS A 87 -5.48 -28.99 12.35
CA LYS A 87 -6.93 -29.08 12.49
C LYS A 87 -7.42 -27.86 13.23
N VAL A 88 -8.54 -27.30 12.78
CA VAL A 88 -9.18 -26.13 13.39
C VAL A 88 -10.59 -26.51 13.84
N ASN A 89 -11.03 -25.98 14.98
CA ASN A 89 -12.31 -26.39 15.59
C ASN A 89 -13.54 -25.84 14.86
N SER A 90 -13.38 -24.88 13.95
CA SER A 90 -14.45 -24.25 13.19
C SER A 90 -14.21 -24.38 11.68
N ASP A 91 -15.30 -24.36 10.90
CA ASP A 91 -15.24 -24.21 9.44
C ASP A 91 -14.59 -22.85 9.12
N THR A 92 -13.48 -22.87 8.39
CA THR A 92 -12.75 -21.65 8.06
C THR A 92 -11.89 -21.84 6.81
N THR A 93 -11.28 -20.76 6.34
CA THR A 93 -10.23 -20.77 5.35
C THR A 93 -8.87 -20.73 6.05
N ILE A 94 -8.02 -21.70 5.75
CA ILE A 94 -6.61 -21.69 6.18
C ILE A 94 -5.76 -21.24 4.99
N HIS A 95 -4.94 -20.23 5.24
CA HIS A 95 -3.88 -19.80 4.34
C HIS A 95 -2.58 -20.50 4.74
N VAL A 96 -1.94 -21.17 3.79
CA VAL A 96 -0.74 -21.98 4.01
C VAL A 96 0.39 -21.43 3.14
N TRP A 97 1.48 -21.01 3.77
CA TRP A 97 2.74 -20.71 3.09
C TRP A 97 3.73 -21.85 3.32
N VAL A 98 4.23 -22.45 2.24
CA VAL A 98 5.36 -23.39 2.27
C VAL A 98 6.58 -22.66 1.72
N ILE A 99 7.50 -22.30 2.61
CA ILE A 99 8.65 -21.43 2.32
C ILE A 99 9.96 -22.17 2.53
N GLU A 100 11.05 -21.69 1.92
CA GLU A 100 12.38 -22.25 2.19
C GLU A 100 12.72 -22.17 3.69
N ASN A 101 13.43 -23.18 4.18
CA ASN A 101 13.80 -23.22 5.59
C ASN A 101 14.64 -21.99 5.99
N ASN A 102 14.46 -21.54 7.24
CA ASN A 102 15.22 -20.44 7.83
C ASN A 102 15.05 -19.07 7.16
N VAL A 103 14.04 -18.90 6.29
CA VAL A 103 13.63 -17.57 5.80
C VAL A 103 13.08 -16.73 6.95
N CYS A 104 12.27 -17.36 7.81
CA CYS A 104 11.62 -16.74 8.95
C CYS A 104 12.16 -17.33 10.27
N ASP A 105 12.45 -16.45 11.24
CA ASP A 105 12.79 -16.85 12.60
C ASP A 105 11.56 -16.82 13.52
N MET A 106 11.76 -17.16 14.80
CA MET A 106 10.71 -17.17 15.83
C MET A 106 10.11 -15.80 16.10
N ASN A 107 10.75 -14.75 15.62
CA ASN A 107 10.30 -13.38 15.79
C ASN A 107 9.42 -12.93 14.63
N SER A 108 8.69 -13.84 13.99
CA SER A 108 7.78 -13.47 12.91
C SER A 108 6.46 -12.98 13.46
N LEU A 109 5.79 -12.09 12.72
CA LEU A 109 4.53 -11.50 13.14
C LEU A 109 3.51 -11.45 11.99
N LEU A 110 2.24 -11.54 12.36
CA LEU A 110 1.11 -11.26 11.50
C LEU A 110 0.65 -9.83 11.75
N TYR A 111 0.62 -9.04 10.69
CA TYR A 111 0.13 -7.68 10.68
C TYR A 111 -1.22 -7.63 9.96
N THR A 112 -2.25 -7.17 10.64
CA THR A 112 -3.60 -7.01 10.06
C THR A 112 -4.10 -5.58 10.20
N THR A 113 -4.90 -5.12 9.24
CA THR A 113 -5.57 -3.81 9.28
C THR A 113 -6.90 -3.90 8.53
N PRO A 114 -7.94 -3.15 8.93
CA PRO A 114 -9.14 -3.01 8.13
C PRO A 114 -8.86 -2.32 6.80
N ASN A 115 -8.25 -1.13 6.81
CA ASN A 115 -8.09 -0.30 5.61
C ASN A 115 -6.69 0.29 5.55
N TYR A 116 -6.32 1.09 6.56
CA TYR A 116 -5.04 1.78 6.59
C TYR A 116 -4.46 1.77 7.99
N ALA A 117 -3.20 1.36 8.09
CA ALA A 117 -2.42 1.44 9.30
C ALA A 117 -1.14 2.22 9.03
N LYS A 118 -0.82 3.12 9.96
CA LYS A 118 0.53 3.65 10.10
C LYS A 118 1.05 3.21 11.45
N ASP A 119 2.20 2.55 11.48
CA ASP A 119 2.83 2.07 12.70
C ASP A 119 4.31 2.42 12.69
N THR A 120 4.84 2.68 13.87
CA THR A 120 6.27 2.76 14.13
C THR A 120 6.55 1.78 15.25
N PHE A 121 7.35 0.75 14.96
CA PHE A 121 7.66 -0.31 15.92
C PHE A 121 9.18 -0.47 16.11
N LYS A 122 9.53 -0.78 17.36
CA LYS A 122 10.90 -1.10 17.77
C LYS A 122 11.11 -2.59 17.85
N ILE A 123 12.16 -3.05 17.21
CA ILE A 123 12.54 -4.46 17.13
C ILE A 123 13.57 -4.74 18.21
N LYS A 124 13.39 -5.84 18.96
CA LYS A 124 14.37 -6.29 19.95
C LYS A 124 15.76 -6.46 19.33
N PRO A 125 16.83 -6.15 20.08
CA PRO A 125 18.19 -6.45 19.63
C PRO A 125 18.35 -7.95 19.36
N ASP A 126 19.31 -8.31 18.50
CA ASP A 126 19.69 -9.69 18.16
C ASP A 126 18.74 -10.48 17.24
N ILE A 127 17.62 -9.88 16.79
CA ILE A 127 16.78 -10.48 15.76
C ILE A 127 17.53 -10.51 14.42
N LYS A 128 17.56 -11.67 13.76
CA LYS A 128 18.31 -11.87 12.51
C LYS A 128 17.43 -11.82 11.28
N ASN A 129 16.25 -12.43 11.33
CA ASN A 129 15.34 -12.58 10.19
C ASN A 129 13.89 -12.39 10.62
N LEU A 130 13.43 -11.14 10.65
CA LEU A 130 12.04 -10.82 10.95
C LEU A 130 11.17 -11.06 9.71
N CYS A 131 10.18 -11.94 9.81
CA CYS A 131 9.11 -12.02 8.80
C CYS A 131 7.85 -11.31 9.27
N ILE A 132 7.30 -10.47 8.39
CA ILE A 132 6.01 -9.81 8.58
C ILE A 132 5.05 -10.34 7.52
N PHE A 133 4.04 -11.07 7.96
CA PHE A 133 2.94 -11.54 7.13
C PHE A 133 1.84 -10.49 7.17
N PHE A 134 1.28 -10.15 6.01
CA PHE A 134 0.21 -9.17 5.92
C PHE A 134 -1.11 -9.88 5.73
N GLY A 135 -1.96 -9.85 6.75
CA GLY A 135 -3.34 -10.31 6.64
C GLY A 135 -4.11 -9.33 5.76
N SER A 136 -4.49 -9.80 4.57
CA SER A 136 -5.34 -9.05 3.65
C SER A 136 -6.42 -9.98 3.14
N HIS A 137 -7.69 -9.58 3.30
CA HIS A 137 -8.83 -10.31 2.74
C HIS A 137 -9.02 -9.99 1.26
N ASN A 138 -8.38 -8.92 0.78
CA ASN A 138 -8.45 -8.47 -0.59
C ASN A 138 -7.12 -8.71 -1.30
N ASN A 139 -7.20 -8.84 -2.63
CA ASN A 139 -6.01 -9.06 -3.43
C ASN A 139 -5.17 -7.80 -3.60
N GLN A 140 -5.64 -6.60 -3.24
CA GLN A 140 -4.88 -5.37 -3.46
C GLN A 140 -4.44 -4.72 -2.15
N SER A 141 -3.13 -4.64 -1.94
CA SER A 141 -2.55 -3.93 -0.81
C SER A 141 -1.35 -3.08 -1.25
N LYS A 142 -1.08 -2.03 -0.50
CA LYS A 142 0.03 -1.11 -0.71
C LYS A 142 0.82 -0.98 0.58
N ILE A 143 2.14 -1.06 0.47
CA ILE A 143 3.03 -1.06 1.63
C ILE A 143 4.21 -0.12 1.42
N SER A 144 4.52 0.63 2.47
CA SER A 144 5.80 1.29 2.68
C SER A 144 6.43 0.75 3.95
N LEU A 145 7.70 0.36 3.89
CA LEU A 145 8.47 -0.10 5.03
C LEU A 145 9.89 0.45 4.93
N SER A 146 10.28 1.25 5.93
CA SER A 146 11.58 1.90 5.97
C SER A 146 12.11 1.99 7.40
N SER A 147 13.42 1.81 7.57
CA SER A 147 14.04 2.05 8.87
C SER A 147 14.11 3.56 9.16
N THR A 148 13.78 3.92 10.39
CA THR A 148 13.90 5.30 10.93
C THR A 148 15.25 5.55 11.59
N SER A 149 16.00 4.49 11.89
CA SER A 149 17.30 4.56 12.52
C SER A 149 18.29 5.34 11.65
N SER A 150 18.79 6.46 12.20
CA SER A 150 19.93 7.19 11.63
C SER A 150 21.25 6.40 11.72
N GLU A 151 21.30 5.38 12.59
CA GLU A 151 22.36 4.38 12.53
C GLU A 151 22.14 3.58 11.26
N LYS A 152 22.99 3.83 10.26
CA LYS A 152 23.13 2.99 9.08
C LYS A 152 23.47 1.57 9.54
N SER A 153 22.45 0.78 9.88
CA SER A 153 22.48 -0.66 9.67
C SER A 153 22.58 -0.88 8.17
N SER A 154 23.79 -0.67 7.63
CA SER A 154 24.13 -0.75 6.21
C SER A 154 23.93 -2.15 5.61
N SER A 155 23.39 -3.08 6.41
CA SER A 155 23.13 -4.48 6.11
C SER A 155 21.66 -4.87 6.12
N SER A 156 20.74 -4.01 6.58
CA SER A 156 19.31 -4.35 6.59
C SER A 156 18.81 -4.52 5.15
N LYS A 157 18.22 -5.68 4.83
CA LYS A 157 17.62 -5.94 3.53
C LYS A 157 16.19 -6.41 3.68
N ILE A 158 15.28 -5.79 2.94
CA ILE A 158 13.86 -6.14 2.90
C ILE A 158 13.62 -6.96 1.65
N THR A 159 13.34 -8.25 1.80
CA THR A 159 12.92 -9.12 0.69
C THR A 159 11.41 -9.31 0.75
N VAL A 160 10.72 -9.02 -0.35
CA VAL A 160 9.29 -9.28 -0.48
C VAL A 160 9.08 -10.59 -1.23
N HIS A 161 8.30 -11.49 -0.63
CA HIS A 161 7.91 -12.77 -1.20
C HIS A 161 6.42 -12.69 -1.54
N SER A 162 6.07 -12.82 -2.82
CA SER A 162 4.69 -12.68 -3.32
C SER A 162 4.31 -13.87 -4.18
N ILE A 163 3.02 -14.18 -4.27
CA ILE A 163 2.53 -15.32 -5.08
C ILE A 163 2.89 -15.14 -6.57
N ASP A 164 2.69 -13.94 -7.11
CA ASP A 164 2.75 -13.73 -8.57
C ASP A 164 4.15 -13.39 -9.09
N LYS A 165 5.11 -13.12 -8.21
CA LYS A 165 6.44 -12.65 -8.59
C LYS A 165 7.51 -13.34 -7.77
N GLN A 166 8.63 -13.62 -8.41
CA GLN A 166 9.86 -13.99 -7.71
C GLN A 166 10.21 -12.95 -6.65
N SER A 167 10.82 -13.41 -5.57
CA SER A 167 11.20 -12.59 -4.43
C SER A 167 12.05 -11.40 -4.86
N GLN A 168 11.75 -10.23 -4.30
CA GLN A 168 12.42 -8.98 -4.68
C GLN A 168 13.02 -8.33 -3.44
N THR A 169 14.29 -7.95 -3.51
CA THR A 169 15.02 -7.34 -2.39
C THR A 169 15.16 -5.84 -2.57
N PHE A 170 14.96 -5.10 -1.48
CA PHE A 170 15.00 -3.66 -1.38
C PHE A 170 15.81 -3.23 -0.17
N ASP A 171 16.54 -2.11 -0.30
CA ASP A 171 17.14 -1.43 0.86
C ASP A 171 16.07 -0.69 1.68
N SER A 172 15.03 -0.19 0.99
CA SER A 172 13.83 0.40 1.57
C SER A 172 12.64 0.12 0.65
N LEU A 173 11.50 -0.27 1.21
CA LEU A 173 10.29 -0.52 0.44
C LEU A 173 9.44 0.76 0.43
N LYS A 174 9.41 1.47 -0.69
CA LYS A 174 8.65 2.72 -0.80
C LYS A 174 7.37 2.50 -1.58
N SER A 175 6.22 2.58 -0.89
CA SER A 175 4.88 2.68 -1.46
C SER A 175 4.64 1.75 -2.65
N LYS A 176 4.76 0.44 -2.42
CA LYS A 176 4.61 -0.58 -3.44
C LYS A 176 3.28 -1.29 -3.34
N THR A 177 2.60 -1.44 -4.48
CA THR A 177 1.33 -2.14 -4.60
C THR A 177 1.54 -3.60 -4.99
N PHE A 178 0.80 -4.48 -4.32
CA PHE A 178 0.72 -5.91 -4.57
C PHE A 178 -0.73 -6.28 -4.87
N ASN A 179 -0.91 -7.17 -5.85
CA ASN A 179 -2.21 -7.67 -6.31
C ASN A 179 -2.44 -9.13 -5.88
N SER A 180 -1.65 -9.61 -4.91
CA SER A 180 -1.72 -10.95 -4.33
C SER A 180 -1.14 -10.91 -2.92
N HIS A 181 -1.38 -11.98 -2.16
CA HIS A 181 -0.77 -12.11 -0.84
C HIS A 181 0.75 -12.11 -0.93
N PHE A 182 1.37 -11.51 0.08
CA PHE A 182 2.81 -11.41 0.20
C PHE A 182 3.19 -11.37 1.67
N PHE A 183 4.47 -11.64 1.93
CA PHE A 183 5.10 -11.33 3.20
C PHE A 183 6.44 -10.65 2.95
N THR A 184 6.93 -9.94 3.96
CA THR A 184 8.26 -9.33 3.92
C THR A 184 9.18 -10.05 4.88
N GLN A 185 10.42 -10.25 4.46
CA GLN A 185 11.53 -10.71 5.28
C GLN A 185 12.50 -9.55 5.44
N ILE A 186 12.84 -9.20 6.68
CA ILE A 186 13.84 -8.20 7.01
C ILE A 186 15.05 -8.94 7.60
N ALA A 187 16.12 -9.01 6.82
CA ALA A 187 17.39 -9.58 7.26
C ALA A 187 18.21 -8.50 7.98
N ASN A 188 18.73 -8.81 9.18
CA ASN A 188 19.44 -7.90 10.07
C ASN A 188 18.64 -6.60 10.32
N PRO A 189 17.43 -6.70 10.88
CA PRO A 189 16.59 -5.55 11.13
C PRO A 189 17.32 -4.46 11.93
N ALA A 190 17.09 -3.21 11.54
CA ALA A 190 17.40 -2.06 12.38
C ALA A 190 16.52 -2.04 13.65
N SER A 191 16.88 -1.21 14.61
CA SER A 191 16.16 -1.09 15.88
C SER A 191 14.72 -0.55 15.73
N GLU A 192 14.44 0.20 14.67
CA GLU A 192 13.13 0.85 14.48
C GLU A 192 12.75 0.96 12.99
N TYR A 193 11.46 0.73 12.71
CA TYR A 193 10.85 0.81 11.39
C TYR A 193 9.54 1.59 11.41
N ASP A 194 9.34 2.37 10.35
CA ASP A 194 8.06 2.93 9.96
C ASP A 194 7.39 1.99 8.94
N LEU A 195 6.15 1.63 9.23
CA LEU A 195 5.27 0.85 8.36
C LEU A 195 4.03 1.67 8.01
N GLU A 196 3.75 1.79 6.72
CA GLU A 196 2.46 2.22 6.21
C GLU A 196 1.88 1.05 5.42
N PHE A 197 0.74 0.55 5.85
CA PHE A 197 0.05 -0.57 5.22
C PHE A 197 -1.38 -0.20 4.89
N GLU A 198 -1.73 -0.29 3.62
CA GLU A 198 -3.02 0.06 3.07
C GLU A 198 -3.58 -1.16 2.34
N ILE A 199 -4.85 -1.47 2.57
CA ILE A 199 -5.61 -2.47 1.85
C ILE A 199 -6.72 -1.75 1.10
N SER A 200 -6.81 -1.99 -0.20
CA SER A 200 -7.84 -1.40 -1.05
C SER A 200 -8.96 -2.43 -1.27
N GLY A 201 -10.18 -2.11 -0.81
CA GLY A 201 -11.34 -2.98 -1.01
C GLY A 201 -12.47 -2.75 0.00
N ASN A 202 -13.55 -3.53 -0.14
CA ASN A 202 -14.66 -3.55 0.82
C ASN A 202 -14.28 -4.46 1.99
N GLU A 203 -13.56 -3.90 2.96
CA GLU A 203 -13.15 -4.63 4.15
C GLU A 203 -14.30 -4.70 5.16
N PRO A 204 -14.43 -5.80 5.91
CA PRO A 204 -15.47 -5.93 6.92
C PRO A 204 -15.31 -4.83 7.98
N GLY A 205 -16.40 -4.13 8.29
CA GLY A 205 -16.40 -2.93 9.14
C GLY A 205 -15.92 -3.11 10.59
N ASP A 206 -15.63 -4.35 10.99
CA ASP A 206 -15.23 -4.76 12.33
C ASP A 206 -13.73 -5.14 12.43
N ALA A 207 -12.94 -4.97 11.36
CA ALA A 207 -11.50 -5.21 11.42
C ALA A 207 -10.77 -4.08 12.19
N PHE A 208 -9.79 -4.47 13.01
CA PHE A 208 -8.93 -3.55 13.79
C PHE A 208 -7.47 -3.76 13.38
N CYS A 209 -6.64 -2.73 13.58
CA CYS A 209 -5.20 -2.89 13.38
C CYS A 209 -4.63 -3.72 14.53
N SER A 210 -3.99 -4.83 14.19
CA SER A 210 -3.39 -5.73 15.17
C SER A 210 -2.03 -6.21 14.70
N VAL A 211 -1.13 -6.38 15.65
CA VAL A 211 0.14 -7.07 15.47
C VAL A 211 0.14 -8.27 16.39
N VAL A 212 0.17 -9.46 15.79
CA VAL A 212 0.08 -10.74 16.50
C VAL A 212 1.40 -11.48 16.30
N PRO A 213 2.12 -11.84 17.38
CA PRO A 213 3.27 -12.74 17.27
C PRO A 213 2.87 -14.08 16.65
N ILE A 214 3.73 -14.67 15.82
CA ILE A 214 3.47 -15.98 15.25
C ILE A 214 4.10 -17.07 16.13
N HIS A 215 3.28 -18.03 16.56
CA HIS A 215 3.73 -19.19 17.34
C HIS A 215 4.69 -20.07 16.56
N MET A 216 5.86 -20.38 17.11
CA MET A 216 6.79 -21.32 16.49
C MET A 216 6.67 -22.70 17.12
N VAL A 217 6.31 -23.68 16.28
CA VAL A 217 6.09 -25.06 16.69
C VAL A 217 7.18 -25.96 16.08
N LEU A 218 7.95 -26.62 16.94
CA LEU A 218 8.92 -27.65 16.56
C LEU A 218 8.61 -28.95 17.31
N VAL A 219 9.01 -30.09 16.77
CA VAL A 219 8.74 -31.40 17.39
C VAL A 219 9.22 -31.49 18.85
N ASP A 220 10.36 -30.89 19.18
CA ASP A 220 10.92 -30.96 20.52
C ASP A 220 10.42 -29.83 21.46
N LYS A 221 9.93 -28.69 20.93
CA LYS A 221 9.59 -27.49 21.72
C LYS A 221 8.59 -26.56 21.01
N GLU A 222 7.87 -25.81 21.82
CA GLU A 222 7.00 -24.71 21.40
C GLU A 222 7.58 -23.40 21.93
N TYR A 223 7.55 -22.35 21.11
CA TYR A 223 8.07 -21.02 21.44
C TYR A 223 7.07 -19.94 21.03
N GLU A 224 6.80 -19.03 21.94
CA GLU A 224 6.12 -17.76 21.68
C GLU A 224 7.01 -16.67 22.25
N GLU A 225 7.55 -15.79 21.40
CA GLU A 225 8.35 -14.66 21.84
C GLU A 225 7.74 -13.36 21.34
N GLU A 226 7.56 -12.41 22.27
CA GLU A 226 7.18 -11.05 21.92
C GLU A 226 8.34 -10.39 21.16
N VAL A 227 8.08 -9.95 19.93
CA VAL A 227 9.10 -9.46 18.99
C VAL A 227 9.35 -7.96 19.12
N ILE A 228 8.26 -7.25 19.43
CA ILE A 228 8.17 -5.81 19.44
C ILE A 228 8.38 -5.34 20.87
N GLU A 229 9.38 -4.49 21.10
CA GLU A 229 9.59 -3.87 22.42
C GLU A 229 8.53 -2.81 22.72
N SER A 230 8.14 -2.09 21.67
CA SER A 230 7.10 -1.08 21.71
C SER A 230 6.64 -0.78 20.30
N ASN A 231 5.33 -0.57 20.11
CA ASN A 231 4.75 -0.08 18.87
C ASN A 231 3.86 1.14 19.11
N SER A 232 3.52 1.83 18.03
CA SER A 232 2.63 2.98 18.03
C SER A 232 1.71 2.93 16.82
N ILE A 233 0.74 2.02 16.90
CA ILE A 233 -0.19 1.76 15.80
C ILE A 233 -1.25 2.86 15.73
N GLN A 234 -1.31 3.56 14.61
CA GLN A 234 -2.41 4.44 14.23
C GLN A 234 -3.28 3.76 13.18
N CYS A 235 -4.46 3.33 13.61
CA CYS A 235 -5.45 2.71 12.74
C CYS A 235 -6.41 3.79 12.19
N ASN A 236 -6.34 4.06 10.89
CA ASN A 236 -7.28 4.97 10.24
C ASN A 236 -8.21 4.17 9.34
N LYS A 237 -9.52 4.43 9.43
CA LYS A 237 -10.50 3.86 8.50
C LYS A 237 -10.33 4.39 7.07
N GLU A 238 -9.59 5.48 6.90
CA GLU A 238 -9.30 6.10 5.62
C GLU A 238 -7.82 6.41 5.58
N ALA A 239 -7.12 6.02 4.51
CA ALA A 239 -5.86 6.67 4.18
C ALA A 239 -6.18 8.17 4.13
N LYS A 240 -5.43 9.00 4.86
CA LYS A 240 -5.58 10.45 4.75
C LYS A 240 -5.33 10.85 3.31
N GLU A 241 -6.37 10.91 2.49
CA GLU A 241 -6.42 11.75 1.31
C GLU A 241 -6.45 13.20 1.81
N ASN A 242 -5.29 13.67 2.25
CA ASN A 242 -5.00 15.09 2.24
C ASN A 242 -4.99 15.52 0.77
N ASN A 243 -6.17 15.83 0.24
CA ASN A 243 -6.39 16.84 -0.79
C ASN A 243 -7.87 17.17 -1.03
N SER A 244 -8.76 17.01 -0.03
CA SER A 244 -10.09 17.66 -0.09
C SER A 244 -10.01 19.18 0.20
N PHE A 245 -8.99 19.61 0.96
CA PHE A 245 -8.81 21.03 1.29
C PHE A 245 -8.37 21.88 0.09
N LEU A 246 -7.51 21.37 -0.78
CA LEU A 246 -7.01 22.10 -1.95
C LEU A 246 -8.12 22.47 -2.98
N PRO A 247 -8.97 21.54 -3.45
CA PRO A 247 -10.09 21.88 -4.34
C PRO A 247 -11.12 22.76 -3.64
N PHE A 248 -11.34 22.59 -2.33
CA PHE A 248 -12.21 23.47 -1.56
C PHE A 248 -11.68 24.91 -1.47
N MET A 249 -10.39 25.09 -1.21
CA MET A 249 -9.75 26.41 -1.20
C MET A 249 -9.74 27.06 -2.59
N LEU A 250 -9.47 26.28 -3.65
CA LEU A 250 -9.56 26.77 -5.03
C LEU A 250 -10.99 27.20 -5.38
N ALA A 251 -12.01 26.46 -4.94
CA ALA A 251 -13.41 26.85 -5.14
C ALA A 251 -13.76 28.16 -4.42
N ILE A 252 -13.28 28.37 -3.19
CA ILE A 252 -13.49 29.62 -2.46
C ILE A 252 -12.81 30.79 -3.18
N VAL A 253 -11.55 30.64 -3.61
CA VAL A 253 -10.82 31.70 -4.34
C VAL A 253 -11.54 32.03 -5.65
N ALA A 254 -12.05 31.04 -6.38
CA ALA A 254 -12.83 31.26 -7.59
C ALA A 254 -14.14 32.02 -7.32
N ILE A 255 -14.87 31.67 -6.26
CA ILE A 255 -16.10 32.37 -5.87
C ILE A 255 -15.81 33.83 -5.51
N VAL A 256 -14.76 34.08 -4.72
CA VAL A 256 -14.35 35.45 -4.34
C VAL A 256 -13.96 36.26 -5.58
N ALA A 257 -13.19 35.67 -6.51
CA ALA A 257 -12.83 36.34 -7.76
C ALA A 257 -14.08 36.68 -8.61
N ILE A 258 -15.06 35.77 -8.70
CA ILE A 258 -16.32 36.03 -9.41
C ILE A 258 -17.09 37.18 -8.76
N ILE A 259 -17.15 37.24 -7.43
CA ILE A 259 -17.82 38.33 -6.70
C ILE A 259 -17.13 39.66 -6.96
N ILE A 260 -15.79 39.69 -6.93
CA ILE A 260 -15.01 40.90 -7.22
C ILE A 260 -15.23 41.35 -8.67
N ILE A 261 -15.16 40.43 -9.64
CA ILE A 261 -15.40 40.73 -11.06
C ILE A 261 -16.82 41.23 -11.26
N ALA A 262 -17.82 40.60 -10.66
CA ALA A 262 -19.22 41.05 -10.73
C ALA A 262 -19.38 42.44 -10.09
N GLY A 263 -18.73 42.72 -8.96
CA GLY A 263 -18.71 44.03 -8.32
C GLY A 263 -18.07 45.10 -9.21
N VAL A 264 -16.92 44.82 -9.83
CA VAL A 264 -16.24 45.72 -10.77
C VAL A 264 -17.10 45.97 -12.01
N LEU A 265 -17.70 44.93 -12.60
CA LEU A 265 -18.59 45.06 -13.75
C LEU A 265 -19.87 45.86 -13.42
N HIS A 266 -20.36 45.76 -12.17
CA HIS A 266 -21.51 46.53 -11.69
C HIS A 266 -21.13 48.00 -11.48
N LEU A 267 -19.99 48.29 -10.86
CA LEU A 267 -19.49 49.65 -10.61
C LEU A 267 -19.11 50.39 -11.89
N THR A 268 -18.48 49.71 -12.84
CA THR A 268 -18.07 50.28 -14.14
C THR A 268 -19.23 50.41 -15.14
N GLY A 269 -20.44 49.98 -14.77
CA GLY A 269 -21.63 50.05 -15.63
C GLY A 269 -21.57 49.12 -16.85
N TYR A 270 -20.57 48.24 -16.94
CA TYR A 270 -20.37 47.31 -18.05
C TYR A 270 -21.54 46.33 -18.22
N PHE A 271 -22.26 46.01 -17.13
CA PHE A 271 -23.50 45.23 -17.20
C PHE A 271 -24.57 45.85 -18.09
N LYS A 272 -24.70 47.18 -18.16
CA LYS A 272 -25.64 47.83 -19.09
C LYS A 272 -25.23 47.60 -20.55
N LYS A 273 -23.93 47.66 -20.84
CA LYS A 273 -23.36 47.47 -22.18
C LYS A 273 -23.47 46.02 -22.65
N ILE A 274 -23.17 45.05 -21.78
CA ILE A 274 -23.35 43.61 -22.05
C ILE A 274 -24.84 43.26 -22.20
N ARG A 275 -25.72 43.80 -21.35
CA ARG A 275 -27.17 43.58 -21.45
C ARG A 275 -27.76 44.16 -22.74
N SER A 276 -27.27 45.31 -23.18
CA SER A 276 -27.66 45.94 -24.46
C SER A 276 -27.11 45.15 -25.66
N TYR A 277 -25.89 44.61 -25.56
CA TYR A 277 -25.31 43.68 -26.55
C TYR A 277 -26.14 42.39 -26.70
N PHE A 278 -26.50 41.72 -25.60
CA PHE A 278 -27.34 40.51 -25.65
C PHE A 278 -28.81 40.78 -26.04
N ARG A 279 -29.30 42.02 -25.87
CA ARG A 279 -30.60 42.46 -26.39
C ARG A 279 -30.55 42.84 -27.88
N GLY A 280 -29.39 42.78 -28.53
CA GLY A 280 -29.24 43.12 -29.95
C GLY A 280 -29.36 44.61 -30.25
N GLU A 281 -29.21 45.48 -29.24
CA GLU A 281 -29.35 46.94 -29.40
C GLU A 281 -28.07 47.61 -29.95
N ILE A 282 -26.93 46.89 -30.00
CA ILE A 282 -25.67 47.38 -30.57
C ILE A 282 -25.45 46.76 -31.95
N ILE A 283 -26.30 47.15 -32.90
CA ILE A 283 -25.95 47.16 -34.32
C ILE A 283 -26.44 48.51 -34.82
N ASN A 284 -25.57 49.54 -34.81
CA ASN A 284 -25.63 50.72 -35.69
C ASN A 284 -24.57 51.80 -35.42
N ASP A 285 -23.39 51.45 -34.89
CA ASP A 285 -22.22 52.30 -35.16
C ASP A 285 -21.48 51.70 -36.36
N GLY A 286 -21.93 52.10 -37.55
CA GLY A 286 -21.14 51.91 -38.77
C GLY A 286 -19.78 52.60 -38.64
N PRO A 287 -18.78 52.21 -39.45
CA PRO A 287 -17.48 52.85 -39.41
C PRO A 287 -17.64 54.36 -39.62
N ALA A 288 -17.05 55.15 -38.73
CA ALA A 288 -17.00 56.59 -38.81
C ALA A 288 -16.62 57.00 -40.24
N LYS A 289 -17.50 57.73 -40.92
CA LYS A 289 -17.16 58.40 -42.17
C LYS A 289 -16.09 59.44 -41.85
N VAL A 290 -14.84 59.09 -42.10
CA VAL A 290 -13.76 60.06 -42.23
C VAL A 290 -13.98 60.73 -43.59
N GLU A 291 -14.55 61.92 -43.59
CA GLU A 291 -14.50 62.81 -44.75
C GLU A 291 -13.05 63.31 -44.87
N ILE A 292 -12.28 62.69 -45.76
CA ILE A 292 -10.96 63.20 -46.16
C ILE A 292 -11.23 64.29 -47.21
N ASP A 293 -10.93 65.55 -46.87
CA ASP A 293 -10.95 66.67 -47.81
C ASP A 293 -9.86 66.44 -48.88
N PRO A 294 -10.19 66.36 -50.18
CA PRO A 294 -9.23 66.08 -51.26
C PRO A 294 -8.14 67.15 -51.44
N LYS A 295 -8.17 68.25 -50.69
CA LYS A 295 -7.19 69.34 -50.79
C LYS A 295 -5.91 69.16 -49.96
N GLU A 296 -5.83 68.19 -49.04
CA GLU A 296 -4.61 67.95 -48.25
C GLU A 296 -3.67 66.88 -48.84
N LEU A 297 -4.07 66.16 -49.90
CA LEU A 297 -3.31 65.06 -50.51
C LEU A 297 -2.31 65.49 -51.61
N LEU A 298 -2.05 66.79 -51.79
CA LEU A 298 -1.11 67.31 -52.78
C LEU A 298 -0.12 68.31 -52.17
N ARG A 299 0.66 67.87 -51.19
CA ARG A 299 1.96 68.47 -50.83
C ARG A 299 2.91 67.38 -50.32
N MET A 300 3.30 66.49 -51.22
CA MET A 300 4.50 65.67 -51.06
C MET A 300 5.34 65.88 -52.30
N ASP A 301 6.18 66.91 -52.24
CA ASP A 301 7.48 66.99 -52.90
C ASP A 301 8.20 68.20 -52.29
N GLU A 302 9.52 68.06 -52.12
CA GLU A 302 10.47 69.07 -51.65
C GLU A 302 10.59 69.24 -50.12
N ILE A 303 11.54 68.53 -49.49
CA ILE A 303 12.91 69.05 -49.24
C ILE A 303 13.71 68.12 -48.33
N ASP A 304 14.92 67.86 -48.82
CA ASP A 304 16.07 67.20 -48.21
C ASP A 304 16.52 67.82 -46.87
N GLY A 305 17.17 66.99 -46.07
CA GLY A 305 18.46 67.37 -45.48
C GLY A 305 18.56 67.33 -43.96
N LEU A 306 19.44 66.42 -43.50
CA LEU A 306 20.40 66.60 -42.39
C LEU A 306 19.77 66.70 -40.98
N ASP A 307 20.25 66.04 -39.92
CA ASP A 307 21.54 65.49 -39.60
C ASP A 307 21.39 64.36 -38.57
N ILE A 308 22.44 63.54 -38.52
CA ILE A 308 22.73 62.44 -37.62
C ILE A 308 23.10 63.00 -36.23
N GLU A 309 22.56 62.43 -35.15
CA GLU A 309 23.33 62.21 -33.90
C GLU A 309 22.97 60.85 -33.30
N ASP A 310 24.00 60.03 -33.17
CA ASP A 310 24.05 58.72 -32.52
C ASP A 310 23.87 58.85 -31.00
N GLU A 311 23.17 57.91 -30.35
CA GLU A 311 23.47 57.56 -28.95
C GLU A 311 23.02 56.11 -28.60
N GLU A 312 24.05 55.26 -28.57
CA GLU A 312 24.34 54.00 -27.85
C GLU A 312 23.22 53.12 -27.22
N GLU A 313 23.20 51.85 -27.67
CA GLU A 313 22.68 50.69 -26.94
C GLU A 313 23.74 50.16 -25.93
N PRO A 314 23.36 49.76 -24.70
CA PRO A 314 24.24 48.99 -23.83
C PRO A 314 24.07 47.48 -24.07
N LYS A 315 25.19 46.81 -24.38
CA LYS A 315 25.37 45.36 -24.43
C LYS A 315 25.48 44.72 -23.03
N PRO A 316 25.22 43.40 -22.90
CA PRO A 316 25.26 42.68 -21.64
C PRO A 316 26.69 42.30 -21.23
N GLU A 317 27.01 42.42 -19.94
CA GLU A 317 28.24 41.91 -19.35
C GLU A 317 28.14 40.40 -19.09
N VAL A 318 29.10 39.69 -19.68
CA VAL A 318 29.53 38.34 -19.36
C VAL A 318 30.78 38.49 -18.48
N GLU A 319 30.78 37.94 -17.26
CA GLU A 319 32.01 37.72 -16.50
C GLU A 319 32.35 36.22 -16.50
N GLU A 320 33.47 35.93 -17.16
CA GLU A 320 34.17 34.65 -17.17
C GLU A 320 35.32 34.69 -16.14
N LYS A 321 35.69 33.50 -15.68
CA LYS A 321 36.74 33.19 -14.68
C LYS A 321 38.13 33.70 -15.07
N GLU A 322 38.99 33.96 -14.07
CA GLU A 322 40.23 33.18 -13.82
C GLU A 322 41.13 33.81 -12.73
N ASN A 323 41.37 33.06 -11.65
CA ASN A 323 42.71 32.60 -11.18
C ASN A 323 42.58 31.81 -9.87
#